data_AF-A0A2G9RQ90-F1
#
_entry.id   AF-A0A2G9RQ90-F1
#
_cell.length_a   1.000
_cell.length_b   1.000
_cell.length_c   1.000
_cell.angle_alpha   90.00
_cell.angle_beta   90.00
_cell.angle_gamma   90.00
#
_symmetry.space_group_name_H-M   'P 1'
#
loop_
_entity.id
_entity.type
_entity.pdbx_description
1 polymer ?
#
loop_
_entity_poly.entity_id
_entity_poly.type
_entity_poly.pdbx_seq_one_letter_code
_entity_poly.pdbx_strand_id
1 'polypeptide(L)'
;MANEQLRDVLELALINEPEAVTMDLLDKMFKVPFRERYRRLDLPSLLSGGAQGPALRSVITALNILEKYGKNLLSPNRPKFWRSVKFNNPVFKTTVDAVEGGRHVLSLYGYTHSLPDGLSFPDSVAEPDTTEVAAVTADVLILHRELNLLISNSHPHQDEAAQELLGAKLPQAYCLSRLNGPEEADCETRQPLDRTVKANTVWPIVYILI
;
A
#
# COMPACT_ATOMS: atom_id res chain seq x y z
N MET A 1 -22.80 -18.25 6.37
CA MET A 1 -21.60 -19.09 6.17
C MET A 1 -20.65 -18.60 5.08
N ALA A 2 -21.02 -17.68 4.16
CA ALA A 2 -20.17 -17.36 2.99
C ALA A 2 -19.08 -16.29 3.19
N ASN A 3 -19.23 -15.35 4.13
CA ASN A 3 -18.32 -14.20 4.26
C ASN A 3 -17.17 -14.43 5.26
N GLU A 4 -17.40 -15.16 6.36
CA GLU A 4 -16.38 -15.42 7.38
C GLU A 4 -15.18 -16.21 6.84
N GLN A 5 -15.40 -17.09 5.86
CA GLN A 5 -14.34 -17.90 5.25
C GLN A 5 -13.54 -17.17 4.18
N LEU A 6 -14.06 -16.07 3.62
CA LEU A 6 -13.42 -15.41 2.48
C LEU A 6 -12.05 -14.84 2.85
N ARG A 7 -11.93 -14.38 4.10
CA ARG A 7 -10.68 -13.89 4.64
C ARG A 7 -9.62 -14.99 4.74
N ASP A 8 -10.02 -16.15 5.23
CA ASP A 8 -9.12 -17.29 5.38
C ASP A 8 -8.71 -17.83 4.00
N VAL A 9 -9.61 -17.77 3.00
CA VAL A 9 -9.28 -18.08 1.60
C VAL A 9 -8.24 -17.12 1.02
N LEU A 10 -8.34 -15.82 1.30
CA LEU A 10 -7.34 -14.83 0.87
C LEU A 10 -5.98 -15.06 1.52
N GLU A 11 -5.94 -15.31 2.82
CA GLU A 11 -4.70 -15.60 3.55
C GLU A 11 -4.06 -16.90 3.03
N LEU A 12 -4.85 -17.94 2.79
CA LEU A 12 -4.36 -19.19 2.22
C LEU A 12 -3.84 -19.01 0.78
N ALA A 13 -4.52 -18.19 -0.04
CA ALA A 13 -4.03 -17.86 -1.38
C ALA A 13 -2.68 -17.13 -1.32
N LEU A 14 -2.52 -16.20 -0.39
CA LEU A 14 -1.26 -15.47 -0.18
C LEU A 14 -0.11 -16.38 0.27
N ILE A 15 -0.39 -17.35 1.14
CA ILE A 15 0.62 -18.30 1.61
C ILE A 15 1.10 -19.21 0.47
N ASN A 16 0.19 -19.66 -0.39
CA ASN A 16 0.53 -20.63 -1.44
C ASN A 16 1.08 -19.97 -2.70
N GLU A 17 0.44 -18.89 -3.16
CA GLU A 17 0.78 -18.23 -4.43
C GLU A 17 0.45 -16.72 -4.33
N PRO A 18 1.33 -15.91 -3.71
CA PRO A 18 1.05 -14.50 -3.42
C PRO A 18 0.79 -13.65 -4.68
N GLU A 19 1.29 -14.09 -5.84
CA GLU A 19 1.07 -13.41 -7.13
C GLU A 19 -0.27 -13.79 -7.80
N ALA A 20 -0.93 -14.86 -7.36
CA ALA A 20 -2.22 -15.31 -7.94
C ALA A 20 -3.44 -14.63 -7.30
N VAL A 21 -3.26 -13.78 -6.29
CA VAL A 21 -4.35 -13.04 -5.67
C VAL A 21 -5.01 -12.12 -6.70
N THR A 22 -6.27 -12.39 -7.02
CA THR A 22 -7.02 -11.67 -8.05
C THR A 22 -7.76 -10.46 -7.48
N MET A 23 -8.00 -9.47 -8.34
CA MET A 23 -8.84 -8.31 -7.98
C MET A 23 -10.28 -8.71 -7.64
N ASP A 24 -10.82 -9.77 -8.26
CA ASP A 24 -12.16 -10.29 -7.95
C ASP A 24 -12.24 -10.83 -6.51
N LEU A 25 -11.20 -11.50 -6.03
CA LEU A 25 -11.13 -11.95 -4.64
C LEU A 25 -11.10 -10.76 -3.67
N LEU A 26 -10.32 -9.72 -3.99
CA LEU A 26 -10.27 -8.49 -3.20
C LEU A 26 -11.62 -7.74 -3.23
N ASP A 27 -12.28 -7.65 -4.38
CA ASP A 27 -13.58 -6.97 -4.51
C ASP A 27 -14.68 -7.69 -3.70
N LYS A 28 -14.59 -9.01 -3.57
CA LYS A 28 -15.49 -9.78 -2.70
C LYS A 28 -15.28 -9.46 -1.21
N MET A 29 -14.08 -9.03 -0.80
CA MET A 29 -13.81 -8.64 0.60
C MET A 29 -14.62 -7.42 1.05
N PHE A 30 -15.12 -6.60 0.13
CA PHE A 30 -15.99 -5.46 0.47
C PHE A 30 -17.38 -5.87 0.98
N LYS A 31 -17.75 -7.15 0.82
CA LYS A 31 -18.97 -7.73 1.40
C LYS A 31 -18.76 -8.22 2.84
N VAL A 32 -17.50 -8.32 3.28
CA VAL A 32 -17.14 -8.71 4.64
C VAL A 32 -17.24 -7.47 5.54
N PRO A 33 -17.83 -7.58 6.75
CA PRO A 33 -17.91 -6.47 7.69
C PRO A 33 -16.54 -5.88 8.01
N PHE A 34 -16.48 -4.55 8.22
CA PHE A 34 -15.24 -3.81 8.44
C PHE A 34 -14.29 -4.43 9.49
N ARG A 35 -14.84 -4.83 10.64
CA ARG A 35 -14.07 -5.46 11.74
C ARG A 35 -13.47 -6.82 11.41
N GLU A 36 -14.06 -7.54 10.46
CA GLU A 36 -13.58 -8.84 10.01
C GLU A 36 -12.61 -8.72 8.82
N ARG A 37 -12.70 -7.61 8.09
CA ARG A 37 -11.87 -7.29 6.92
C ARG A 37 -10.45 -6.88 7.29
N TYR A 38 -10.29 -6.11 8.36
CA TYR A 38 -9.01 -5.59 8.84
C TYR A 38 -8.70 -6.14 10.23
N ARG A 39 -7.82 -7.14 10.31
CA ARG A 39 -7.54 -7.90 11.55
C ARG A 39 -6.23 -7.52 12.23
N ARG A 40 -5.34 -6.79 11.54
CA ARG A 40 -3.97 -6.48 11.96
C ARG A 40 -3.60 -5.01 11.84
N LEU A 41 -4.04 -4.33 10.78
CA LEU A 41 -3.68 -2.93 10.57
C LEU A 41 -4.40 -1.99 11.52
N ASP A 42 -3.63 -1.07 12.10
CA ASP A 42 -4.15 0.10 12.80
C ASP A 42 -4.51 1.20 11.79
N LEU A 43 -5.73 1.10 11.25
CA LEU A 43 -6.24 2.02 10.24
C LEU A 43 -6.29 3.49 10.71
N PRO A 44 -6.75 3.82 11.94
CA PRO A 44 -6.72 5.20 12.43
C PRO A 44 -5.33 5.84 12.35
N SER A 45 -4.26 5.11 12.70
CA SER A 45 -2.90 5.63 12.64
C SER A 45 -2.40 5.79 11.20
N LEU A 46 -2.73 4.84 10.31
CA LEU A 46 -2.35 4.91 8.88
C LEU A 46 -3.12 5.98 8.10
N LEU A 47 -4.34 6.28 8.53
CA LEU A 47 -5.26 7.21 7.87
C LEU A 47 -5.42 8.52 8.66
N SER A 48 -4.48 8.85 9.55
CA SER A 48 -4.52 10.03 10.41
C SER A 48 -4.68 11.37 9.65
N GLY A 49 -4.21 11.41 8.40
CA GLY A 49 -4.41 12.55 7.48
C GLY A 49 -5.85 12.74 6.99
N GLY A 50 -6.74 11.79 7.27
CA GLY A 50 -8.16 11.79 6.92
C GLY A 50 -8.42 11.76 5.40
N ALA A 51 -9.55 12.33 4.99
CA ALA A 51 -9.96 12.45 3.59
C ALA A 51 -9.15 13.46 2.75
N GLN A 52 -7.99 13.92 3.24
CA GLN A 52 -7.12 14.83 2.51
C GLN A 52 -6.41 14.09 1.38
N GLY A 53 -6.77 14.41 0.14
CA GLY A 53 -6.31 13.78 -1.09
C GLY A 53 -4.81 13.59 -1.26
N PRO A 54 -3.97 14.61 -1.01
CA PRO A 54 -2.52 14.43 -1.04
C PRO A 54 -2.05 13.39 -0.01
N ALA A 55 -2.61 13.39 1.20
CA ALA A 55 -2.29 12.40 2.22
C ALA A 55 -2.76 11.00 1.81
N LEU A 56 -3.97 10.87 1.26
CA LEU A 56 -4.52 9.58 0.83
C LEU A 56 -3.73 8.96 -0.33
N ARG A 57 -3.26 9.78 -1.28
CA ARG A 57 -2.38 9.33 -2.37
C ARG A 57 -1.01 8.88 -1.86
N SER A 58 -0.46 9.56 -0.85
CA SER A 58 0.76 9.13 -0.18
C SER A 58 0.57 7.77 0.51
N VAL A 59 -0.56 7.58 1.21
CA VAL A 59 -0.91 6.28 1.82
C VAL A 59 -1.00 5.17 0.77
N ILE A 60 -1.72 5.37 -0.35
CA ILE A 60 -1.80 4.40 -1.45
C ILE A 60 -0.41 4.04 -1.98
N THR A 61 0.45 5.05 -2.14
CA THR A 61 1.83 4.84 -2.62
C THR A 61 2.65 4.04 -1.62
N ALA A 62 2.52 4.31 -0.32
CA ALA A 62 3.16 3.54 0.74
C ALA A 62 2.65 2.10 0.80
N LEU A 63 1.33 1.88 0.66
CA LEU A 63 0.73 0.54 0.66
C LEU A 63 1.25 -0.32 -0.50
N ASN A 64 1.45 0.25 -1.69
CA ASN A 64 2.07 -0.47 -2.82
C ASN A 64 3.50 -0.98 -2.48
N ILE A 65 4.27 -0.23 -1.70
CA ILE A 65 5.60 -0.66 -1.25
C ILE A 65 5.49 -1.72 -0.14
N LEU A 66 4.57 -1.53 0.81
CA LEU A 66 4.31 -2.48 1.91
C LEU A 66 3.77 -3.82 1.40
N GLU A 67 2.95 -3.80 0.36
CA GLU A 67 2.45 -5.00 -0.33
C GLU A 67 3.63 -5.81 -0.90
N LYS A 68 4.59 -5.14 -1.54
CA LYS A 68 5.79 -5.79 -2.07
C LYS A 68 6.64 -6.42 -0.97
N TYR A 69 6.79 -5.77 0.19
CA TYR A 69 7.48 -6.36 1.33
C TYR A 69 6.78 -7.64 1.81
N GLY A 70 5.45 -7.61 1.97
CA GLY A 70 4.67 -8.77 2.36
C GLY A 70 4.81 -9.94 1.38
N LYS A 71 4.59 -9.69 0.09
CA LYS A 71 4.74 -10.71 -0.97
C LYS A 71 6.17 -11.27 -1.05
N ASN A 72 7.19 -10.42 -0.88
CA ASN A 72 8.59 -10.87 -0.87
C ASN A 72 8.90 -11.82 0.29
N LEU A 73 8.27 -11.63 1.46
CA LEU A 73 8.44 -12.51 2.62
C LEU A 73 7.72 -13.86 2.46
N LEU A 74 6.60 -13.87 1.73
CA LEU A 74 5.82 -15.08 1.40
C LEU A 74 6.40 -15.86 0.22
N SER A 75 7.17 -15.19 -0.66
CA SER A 75 7.78 -15.83 -1.82
C SER A 75 8.77 -16.91 -1.41
N PRO A 76 8.78 -18.09 -2.07
CA PRO A 76 9.82 -19.09 -1.85
C PRO A 76 11.21 -18.59 -2.27
N ASN A 77 11.28 -17.62 -3.19
CA ASN A 77 12.51 -17.02 -3.69
C ASN A 77 12.75 -15.65 -3.05
N ARG A 78 12.84 -15.61 -1.71
CA ARG A 78 13.02 -14.37 -0.94
C ARG A 78 14.30 -13.61 -1.37
N PRO A 79 14.26 -12.27 -1.47
CA PRO A 79 15.46 -11.48 -1.74
C PRO A 79 16.58 -11.73 -0.72
N LYS A 80 17.85 -11.69 -1.14
CA LYS A 80 19.02 -12.01 -0.29
C LYS A 80 19.06 -11.26 1.05
N PHE A 81 18.58 -10.01 1.07
CA PHE A 81 18.62 -9.14 2.25
C PHE A 81 17.23 -8.90 2.85
N TRP A 82 16.29 -9.84 2.68
CA TRP A 82 14.91 -9.74 3.19
C TRP A 82 14.83 -9.46 4.70
N ARG A 83 15.87 -9.79 5.47
CA ARG A 83 15.91 -9.65 6.93
C ARG A 83 15.97 -8.22 7.42
N SER A 84 16.32 -7.25 6.59
CA SER A 84 16.51 -5.86 7.02
C SER A 84 15.92 -4.87 6.04
N VAL A 85 15.35 -3.78 6.56
CA VAL A 85 14.86 -2.63 5.82
C VAL A 85 15.61 -1.40 6.28
N LYS A 86 16.27 -0.69 5.36
CA LYS A 86 17.00 0.53 5.66
C LYS A 86 16.17 1.77 5.34
N PHE A 87 16.08 2.67 6.30
CA PHE A 87 15.36 3.94 6.19
C PHE A 87 16.08 4.97 5.33
N ASN A 88 17.39 4.82 5.12
CA ASN A 88 18.15 5.68 4.20
C ASN A 88 17.85 5.41 2.72
N ASN A 89 17.12 4.33 2.40
CA ASN A 89 16.70 4.06 1.03
C ASN A 89 15.79 5.19 0.54
N PRO A 90 16.12 5.90 -0.56
CA PRO A 90 15.33 7.03 -1.04
C PRO A 90 13.87 6.70 -1.31
N VAL A 91 13.59 5.49 -1.82
CA VAL A 91 12.22 5.03 -2.08
C VAL A 91 11.47 4.85 -0.77
N PHE A 92 12.08 4.19 0.22
CA PHE A 92 11.46 4.02 1.53
C PHE A 92 11.16 5.38 2.20
N LYS A 93 12.15 6.27 2.18
CA LYS A 93 12.08 7.58 2.83
C LYS A 93 10.99 8.48 2.25
N THR A 94 10.76 8.46 0.95
CA THR A 94 9.75 9.31 0.30
C THR A 94 8.36 8.69 0.28
N THR A 95 8.22 7.40 0.63
CA THR A 95 6.95 6.67 0.56
C THR A 95 6.49 6.23 1.96
N VAL A 96 7.00 5.10 2.44
CA VAL A 96 6.59 4.47 3.70
C VAL A 96 6.94 5.33 4.91
N ASP A 97 8.11 5.98 4.89
CA ASP A 97 8.53 6.85 6.00
C ASP A 97 7.79 8.19 6.04
N ALA A 98 7.21 8.59 4.91
CA ALA A 98 6.42 9.81 4.81
C ALA A 98 4.99 9.65 5.33
N VAL A 99 4.58 8.42 5.66
CA VAL A 99 3.23 8.08 6.12
C VAL A 99 3.30 7.61 7.58
N GLU A 100 2.48 8.24 8.43
CA GLU A 100 2.33 7.84 9.82
C GLU A 100 1.86 6.37 9.92
N GLY A 101 2.42 5.60 10.85
CA GLY A 101 2.13 4.17 10.96
C GLY A 101 2.79 3.27 9.90
N GLY A 102 3.40 3.82 8.84
CA GLY A 102 4.05 3.02 7.79
C GLY A 102 5.16 2.09 8.32
N ARG A 103 6.00 2.60 9.25
CA ARG A 103 7.02 1.79 9.94
C ARG A 103 6.41 0.72 10.86
N HIS A 104 5.25 0.99 11.43
CA HIS A 104 4.56 0.03 12.30
C HIS A 104 4.09 -1.19 11.51
N VAL A 105 3.64 -1.01 10.26
CA VAL A 105 3.28 -2.13 9.37
C VAL A 105 4.47 -3.06 9.13
N LEU A 106 5.69 -2.52 8.97
CA LEU A 106 6.89 -3.37 8.91
C LEU A 106 7.12 -4.16 10.20
N SER A 107 6.86 -3.55 11.35
CA SER A 107 6.97 -4.26 12.63
C SER A 107 5.96 -5.42 12.71
N LEU A 108 4.75 -5.26 12.16
CA LEU A 108 3.74 -6.33 12.06
C LEU A 108 4.20 -7.49 11.16
N TYR A 109 4.97 -7.21 10.10
CA TYR A 109 5.59 -8.28 9.31
C TYR A 109 6.70 -9.05 10.03
N GLY A 110 7.17 -8.56 11.19
CA GLY A 110 8.21 -9.21 12.00
C GLY A 110 9.53 -8.43 12.06
N TYR A 111 9.65 -7.27 11.38
CA TYR A 111 10.80 -6.38 11.50
C TYR A 111 10.79 -5.62 12.84
N THR A 112 11.04 -6.33 13.93
CA THR A 112 10.87 -5.83 15.31
C THR A 112 12.16 -5.32 15.95
N HIS A 113 13.33 -5.68 15.42
CA HIS A 113 14.61 -5.20 15.94
C HIS A 113 14.95 -3.84 15.33
N SER A 114 15.07 -2.81 16.18
CA SER A 114 15.41 -1.46 15.74
C SER A 114 16.92 -1.33 15.48
N LEU A 115 17.26 -0.85 14.29
CA LEU A 115 18.62 -0.49 13.89
C LEU A 115 18.77 1.04 13.84
N PRO A 116 20.00 1.59 13.93
CA PRO A 116 20.22 3.03 13.82
C PRO A 116 19.67 3.66 12.53
N ASP A 117 19.69 2.90 11.42
CA ASP A 117 19.23 3.33 10.10
C ASP A 117 18.10 2.45 9.53
N GLY A 118 17.36 1.71 10.36
CA GLY A 118 16.37 0.77 9.83
C GLY A 118 15.67 -0.13 10.85
N LEU A 119 15.05 -1.18 10.32
CA LEU A 119 14.49 -2.29 11.10
C LEU A 119 15.02 -3.61 10.56
N SER A 120 15.12 -4.62 11.42
CA SER A 120 15.44 -5.98 11.01
C SER A 120 14.61 -7.01 11.74
N PHE A 121 14.59 -8.23 11.20
CA PHE A 121 14.18 -9.40 11.96
C PHE A 121 15.18 -9.66 13.10
N PRO A 122 14.71 -10.17 14.25
CA PRO A 122 15.59 -10.67 15.30
C PRO A 122 16.47 -11.83 14.82
N ASP A 123 17.69 -11.94 15.36
CA ASP A 123 18.63 -13.01 14.98
C ASP A 123 18.12 -14.42 15.34
N SER A 124 17.24 -14.52 16.34
CA SER A 124 16.57 -15.77 16.72
C SER A 124 15.55 -16.28 15.69
N VAL A 125 15.07 -15.42 14.80
CA VAL A 125 14.06 -15.76 13.80
C VAL A 125 14.77 -16.17 12.51
N ALA A 126 14.74 -17.46 12.18
CA ALA A 126 15.35 -17.97 10.94
C ALA A 126 14.47 -17.67 9.71
N GLU A 127 13.16 -17.80 9.85
CA GLU A 127 12.17 -17.62 8.79
C GLU A 127 11.01 -16.74 9.27
N PRO A 128 10.38 -15.96 8.38
CA PRO A 128 9.21 -15.17 8.74
C PRO A 128 8.02 -16.10 9.09
N ASP A 129 7.15 -15.64 9.99
CA ASP A 129 5.86 -16.28 10.22
C ASP A 129 4.96 -16.03 9.01
N THR A 130 4.82 -17.05 8.16
CA THR A 130 4.05 -16.93 6.92
C THR A 130 2.56 -16.68 7.17
N THR A 131 2.02 -17.14 8.30
CA THR A 131 0.62 -16.92 8.65
C THR A 131 0.39 -15.47 9.01
N GLU A 132 1.26 -14.92 9.87
CA GLU A 132 1.14 -13.52 10.29
C GLU A 132 1.47 -12.56 9.12
N VAL A 133 2.50 -12.86 8.33
CA VAL A 133 2.82 -12.07 7.14
C VAL A 133 1.66 -12.09 6.13
N ALA A 134 1.01 -13.23 5.90
CA ALA A 134 -0.16 -13.31 5.01
C ALA A 134 -1.34 -12.50 5.55
N ALA A 135 -1.61 -12.56 6.85
CA ALA A 135 -2.66 -11.76 7.47
C ALA A 135 -2.42 -10.25 7.34
N VAL A 136 -1.19 -9.78 7.58
CA VAL A 136 -0.84 -8.36 7.40
C VAL A 136 -0.89 -7.97 5.92
N THR A 137 -0.39 -8.82 5.03
CA THR A 137 -0.40 -8.58 3.56
C THR A 137 -1.84 -8.50 3.04
N ALA A 138 -2.75 -9.33 3.55
CA ALA A 138 -4.16 -9.30 3.19
C ALA A 138 -4.80 -7.96 3.57
N ASP A 139 -4.57 -7.46 4.78
CA ASP A 139 -5.07 -6.13 5.18
C ASP A 139 -4.52 -5.02 4.28
N VAL A 140 -3.22 -5.06 3.97
CA VAL A 140 -2.57 -4.08 3.09
C VAL A 140 -3.16 -4.10 1.69
N LEU A 141 -3.36 -5.30 1.11
CA LEU A 141 -3.95 -5.48 -0.22
C LEU A 141 -5.39 -4.96 -0.29
N ILE A 142 -6.20 -5.30 0.72
CA ILE A 142 -7.59 -4.86 0.77
C ILE A 142 -7.66 -3.34 0.90
N LEU A 143 -6.89 -2.75 1.83
CA LEU A 143 -6.85 -1.29 2.00
C LEU A 143 -6.36 -0.60 0.72
N HIS A 144 -5.30 -1.13 0.10
CA HIS A 144 -4.76 -0.58 -1.14
C HIS A 144 -5.82 -0.58 -2.25
N ARG A 145 -6.55 -1.69 -2.42
CA ARG A 145 -7.64 -1.79 -3.40
C ARG A 145 -8.79 -0.84 -3.06
N GLU A 146 -9.23 -0.81 -1.80
CA GLU A 146 -10.37 -0.02 -1.34
C GLU A 146 -10.11 1.48 -1.52
N LEU A 147 -8.93 1.97 -1.13
CA LEU A 147 -8.55 3.37 -1.30
C LEU A 147 -8.45 3.78 -2.77
N ASN A 148 -7.94 2.91 -3.64
CA ASN A 148 -7.91 3.18 -5.09
C ASN A 148 -9.33 3.32 -5.67
N LEU A 149 -10.26 2.48 -5.24
CA LEU A 149 -11.67 2.56 -5.65
C LEU A 149 -12.35 3.81 -5.10
N LEU A 150 -12.06 4.19 -3.86
CA LEU A 150 -12.58 5.41 -3.24
C LEU A 150 -12.12 6.67 -3.98
N ILE A 151 -10.82 6.79 -4.29
CA ILE A 151 -10.30 7.95 -5.05
C ILE A 151 -10.85 7.97 -6.48
N SER A 152 -11.03 6.81 -7.11
CA SER A 152 -11.59 6.73 -8.46
C SER A 152 -13.12 6.81 -8.52
N ASN A 153 -13.78 7.04 -7.37
CA ASN A 153 -15.24 7.09 -7.24
C ASN A 153 -15.94 5.88 -7.88
N SER A 154 -15.32 4.71 -7.76
CA SER A 154 -15.77 3.44 -8.34
C SER A 154 -16.02 2.38 -7.26
N HIS A 155 -16.01 2.78 -5.98
CA HIS A 155 -16.28 1.85 -4.89
C HIS A 155 -17.78 1.49 -4.84
N PRO A 156 -18.15 0.19 -4.71
CA PRO A 156 -19.56 -0.22 -4.67
C PRO A 156 -20.35 0.42 -3.52
N HIS A 157 -19.66 0.73 -2.42
CA HIS A 157 -20.19 1.34 -1.20
C HIS A 157 -19.46 2.66 -0.90
N GLN A 158 -19.46 3.61 -1.83
CA GLN A 158 -18.62 4.82 -1.77
C GLN A 158 -18.78 5.61 -0.44
N ASP A 159 -20.02 5.96 -0.07
CA ASP A 159 -20.30 6.77 1.12
C ASP A 159 -20.01 6.01 2.42
N GLU A 160 -20.41 4.74 2.49
CA GLU A 160 -20.21 3.88 3.67
C GLU A 160 -18.72 3.63 3.90
N ALA A 161 -17.97 3.25 2.86
CA ALA A 161 -16.54 2.98 2.99
C ALA A 161 -15.73 4.25 3.31
N ALA A 162 -16.10 5.41 2.74
CA ALA A 162 -15.49 6.68 3.13
C ALA A 162 -15.75 7.02 4.60
N GLN A 163 -16.98 6.81 5.07
CA GLN A 163 -17.35 7.03 6.47
C GLN A 163 -16.61 6.08 7.42
N GLU A 164 -16.48 4.79 7.06
CA GLU A 164 -15.80 3.78 7.89
C GLU A 164 -14.28 3.98 7.93
N LEU A 165 -13.64 4.25 6.78
CA LEU A 165 -12.18 4.38 6.68
C LEU A 165 -11.66 5.76 7.08
N LEU A 166 -12.38 6.82 6.70
CA LEU A 166 -11.90 8.20 6.81
C LEU A 166 -12.68 9.01 7.83
N GLY A 167 -13.76 8.47 8.40
CA GLY A 167 -14.64 9.17 9.33
C GLY A 167 -15.44 10.31 8.69
N ALA A 168 -15.36 10.48 7.36
CA ALA A 168 -15.95 11.60 6.64
C ALA A 168 -16.29 11.21 5.20
N LYS A 169 -17.29 11.89 4.62
CA LYS A 169 -17.55 11.80 3.17
C LYS A 169 -16.40 12.41 2.39
N LEU A 170 -16.03 11.77 1.27
CA LEU A 170 -15.03 12.30 0.36
C LEU A 170 -15.57 13.55 -0.35
N PRO A 171 -14.82 14.67 -0.38
CA PRO A 171 -15.13 15.81 -1.21
C PRO A 171 -15.32 15.42 -2.68
N GLN A 172 -16.34 15.99 -3.33
CA GLN A 172 -16.69 15.73 -4.73
C GLN A 172 -15.55 16.05 -5.71
N ALA A 173 -14.57 16.88 -5.28
CA ALA A 173 -13.35 17.16 -6.02
C ALA A 173 -12.45 15.92 -6.27
N TYR A 174 -12.55 14.87 -5.44
CA TYR A 174 -11.88 13.59 -5.70
C TYR A 174 -12.52 12.82 -6.86
N CYS A 175 -13.82 13.00 -7.07
CA CYS A 175 -14.55 12.37 -8.17
C CYS A 175 -14.20 12.98 -9.54
N LEU A 176 -13.67 14.21 -9.58
CA LEU A 176 -13.46 14.98 -10.83
C LEU A 176 -12.05 14.86 -11.43
N SER A 177 -11.08 14.22 -10.75
CA SER A 177 -9.74 14.05 -11.33
C SER A 177 -9.66 13.06 -12.51
N ARG A 178 -10.79 12.55 -13.01
CA ARG A 178 -10.89 11.84 -14.30
C ARG A 178 -11.47 12.66 -15.46
N LEU A 179 -11.84 13.93 -15.26
CA LEU A 179 -12.42 14.73 -16.36
C LEU A 179 -11.47 15.72 -17.03
N ASN A 180 -10.30 16.03 -16.45
CA ASN A 180 -9.37 16.95 -17.10
C ASN A 180 -8.06 16.24 -17.44
N GLY A 181 -7.90 15.92 -18.72
CA GLY A 181 -6.59 15.89 -19.36
C GLY A 181 -5.91 17.26 -19.27
N PRO A 182 -4.63 17.36 -19.69
CA PRO A 182 -3.86 18.58 -19.47
C PRO A 182 -4.40 19.67 -20.41
N GLU A 183 -5.14 20.62 -19.85
CA GLU A 183 -5.40 21.89 -20.52
C GLU A 183 -4.45 22.93 -19.94
N GLU A 184 -3.59 23.42 -20.82
CA GLU A 184 -2.64 24.50 -20.59
C GLU A 184 -3.34 25.74 -20.01
N ALA A 185 -2.73 26.36 -19.01
CA ALA A 185 -2.92 27.77 -18.74
C ALA A 185 -1.59 28.37 -18.29
N ASP A 186 -0.98 29.04 -19.25
CA ASP A 186 0.27 29.77 -19.24
C ASP A 186 0.16 31.06 -18.39
N CYS A 187 1.24 31.40 -17.66
CA CYS A 187 1.55 32.78 -17.27
C CYS A 187 3.06 32.89 -16.94
N GLU A 188 3.87 32.98 -17.99
CA GLU A 188 5.07 33.84 -18.18
C GLU A 188 5.63 34.57 -16.93
N THR A 189 6.93 34.57 -16.60
CA THR A 189 8.10 34.83 -17.48
C THR A 189 9.43 34.58 -16.72
N ARG A 190 10.41 33.87 -17.31
CA ARG A 190 11.79 34.33 -17.62
C ARG A 190 12.84 33.20 -17.80
N GLN A 191 13.20 33.06 -19.07
CA GLN A 191 14.53 32.82 -19.68
C GLN A 191 15.15 31.42 -19.76
N PRO A 192 15.87 31.13 -20.87
CA PRO A 192 16.05 29.78 -21.39
C PRO A 192 17.43 29.21 -21.06
N LEU A 193 17.52 27.90 -20.86
CA LEU A 193 18.78 27.18 -21.07
C LEU A 193 18.51 25.82 -21.74
N ASP A 194 18.89 25.81 -23.02
CA ASP A 194 19.40 24.70 -23.82
C ASP A 194 19.64 23.35 -23.08
N ARG A 195 18.99 22.28 -23.56
CA ARG A 195 19.66 21.06 -24.08
C ARG A 195 18.66 19.93 -24.38
N THR A 196 18.74 19.48 -25.62
CA THR A 196 18.49 18.13 -26.16
C THR A 196 18.45 17.01 -25.12
N VAL A 197 17.39 16.18 -25.06
CA VAL A 197 17.45 14.70 -25.05
C VAL A 197 16.06 14.09 -25.37
N LYS A 198 16.05 13.35 -26.48
CA LYS A 198 15.31 12.14 -26.89
C LYS A 198 14.13 11.61 -26.04
N ALA A 199 13.08 11.32 -26.79
CA ALA A 199 11.93 10.49 -26.48
C ALA A 199 12.27 9.06 -26.01
N ASN A 200 11.24 8.44 -25.42
CA ASN A 200 11.11 7.05 -24.97
C ASN A 200 11.85 6.66 -23.70
N THR A 201 11.09 6.54 -22.61
CA THR A 201 11.41 5.60 -21.54
C THR A 201 10.13 4.92 -21.06
N VAL A 202 9.92 3.74 -21.62
CA VAL A 202 9.32 2.60 -20.91
C VAL A 202 10.04 2.52 -19.57
N TRP A 203 9.34 2.78 -18.46
CA TRP A 203 9.95 2.72 -17.13
C TRP A 203 10.40 1.29 -16.87
N PRO A 204 11.72 1.03 -16.76
CA PRO A 204 12.20 -0.29 -16.47
C PRO A 204 11.94 -0.60 -15.00
N ILE A 205 11.62 -1.86 -14.78
CA ILE A 205 11.56 -2.57 -13.52
C ILE A 205 12.78 -2.21 -12.66
N VAL A 206 12.63 -1.26 -11.73
CA VAL A 206 13.65 -0.98 -10.73
C VAL A 206 13.43 -2.00 -9.62
N TYR A 207 14.28 -3.03 -9.64
CA TYR A 207 14.68 -3.76 -8.45
C TYR A 207 14.74 -2.80 -7.27
N ILE A 208 13.89 -3.02 -6.26
CA ILE A 208 14.16 -2.51 -4.92
C ILE A 208 15.43 -3.26 -4.49
N LEU A 209 16.58 -2.67 -4.84
CA LEU A 209 17.89 -3.10 -4.39
C LEU A 209 17.91 -2.84 -2.88
N ILE A 210 17.81 -3.95 -2.16
CA ILE A 210 18.30 -4.09 -0.80
C ILE A 210 19.81 -4.36 -0.87
#